data_AF-A0A538LAB8-F1
#
_entry.id   AF-A0A538LAB8-F1
#
_cell.length_a   1.000
_cell.length_b   1.000
_cell.length_c   1.000
_cell.angle_alpha   90.00
_cell.angle_beta   90.00
_cell.angle_gamma   90.00
#
_symmetry.space_group_name_H-M   'P 1'
#
loop_
_entity.id
_entity.type
_entity.pdbx_description
1 polymer ?
#
loop_
_entity_poly.entity_id
_entity_poly.type
_entity_poly.pdbx_seq_one_letter_code
_entity_poly.pdbx_strand_id
1 'polypeptide(L)'
;MSLTTGFDIGFAVAVGVAAVALSGAALRFLQRRALVLLGLLVLGGAVAGWAAFALRHTHPRELAIAAGGLTACALAAGASLVVAWSLARAADTEAHIAAAQARLLELVEQEAADRAAELERTLARARADSVSLLAEEERRIAEGRRTAFTDRERELVASLTEALTATQSQVSQRLADWKRDLDRAADATKERLAEIAVRQRQLLGDVSARIEADAERLAADNDAQRESVVRLRSELEKALEEMLANARTEVEGEATERRRALHELGDRLRRRERELREAIEREEVEAAQRIRAGFEDVQRRHIEQMARTVERATMTYADEATQQFAGLVKSSREDAARRLSRELDRAVETFAREAEVVLAERLAHVGDAGAQRLERRLAEAATSLERQRDEWMSALDVRIGELEHDVRRRLDELSADAEAERAVLEARLQELLRRADSTAAVRAP
;
A
#
# COMPACT_ATOMS: atom_id res chain seq x y z
N MET A 1 -167.41 -57.97 -19.01
CA MET A 1 -166.20 -57.53 -19.73
C MET A 1 -165.91 -58.53 -20.84
N SER A 2 -165.60 -58.04 -22.04
CA SER A 2 -165.16 -58.84 -23.18
C SER A 2 -163.72 -59.33 -22.98
N LEU A 3 -163.45 -60.60 -23.31
CA LEU A 3 -162.11 -61.21 -23.18
C LEU A 3 -161.05 -60.53 -24.06
N THR A 4 -161.45 -59.88 -25.15
CA THR A 4 -160.59 -59.07 -26.03
C THR A 4 -159.86 -57.97 -25.25
N THR A 5 -160.60 -57.22 -24.42
CA THR A 5 -160.05 -56.14 -23.59
C THR A 5 -159.00 -56.64 -22.59
N GLY A 6 -159.10 -57.89 -22.13
CA GLY A 6 -158.09 -58.52 -21.29
C GLY A 6 -156.79 -58.84 -22.04
N PHE A 7 -156.90 -59.28 -23.30
CA PHE A 7 -155.75 -59.54 -24.16
C PHE A 7 -155.03 -58.27 -24.62
N ASP A 8 -155.76 -57.18 -24.91
CA ASP A 8 -155.16 -55.89 -25.27
C ASP A 8 -154.35 -55.30 -24.11
N ILE A 9 -154.88 -55.36 -22.89
CA ILE A 9 -154.15 -54.98 -21.67
C ILE A 9 -152.94 -55.89 -21.47
N GLY A 10 -153.09 -57.21 -21.65
CA GLY A 10 -151.98 -58.17 -21.57
C GLY A 10 -150.86 -57.89 -22.57
N PHE A 11 -151.21 -57.51 -23.81
CA PHE A 11 -150.25 -57.10 -24.83
C PHE A 11 -149.54 -55.79 -24.48
N ALA A 12 -150.27 -54.75 -24.06
CA ALA A 12 -149.68 -53.47 -23.65
C ALA A 12 -148.71 -53.65 -22.46
N VAL A 13 -149.07 -54.47 -21.48
CA VAL A 13 -148.19 -54.84 -20.35
C VAL A 13 -146.96 -55.61 -20.85
N ALA A 14 -147.11 -56.55 -21.78
CA ALA A 14 -145.98 -57.31 -22.33
C ALA A 14 -145.01 -56.45 -23.16
N VAL A 15 -145.49 -55.44 -23.89
CA VAL A 15 -144.65 -54.45 -24.58
C VAL A 15 -143.84 -53.65 -23.55
N GLY A 16 -144.48 -53.19 -22.48
CA GLY A 16 -143.79 -52.52 -21.36
C GLY A 16 -142.73 -53.40 -20.70
N VAL A 17 -143.05 -54.68 -20.44
CA VAL A 17 -142.11 -55.66 -19.89
C VAL A 17 -140.93 -55.92 -20.84
N ALA A 18 -141.18 -56.04 -22.15
CA ALA A 18 -140.12 -56.24 -23.14
C ALA A 18 -139.20 -55.02 -23.25
N ALA A 19 -139.75 -53.80 -23.22
CA ALA A 19 -138.96 -52.57 -23.21
C ALA A 19 -138.12 -52.43 -21.93
N VAL A 20 -138.68 -52.75 -20.76
CA VAL A 20 -137.96 -52.77 -19.48
C VAL A 20 -136.88 -53.86 -19.45
N ALA A 21 -137.13 -55.04 -20.01
CA ALA A 21 -136.14 -56.10 -20.12
C ALA A 21 -134.98 -55.70 -21.05
N LEU A 22 -135.26 -55.11 -22.21
CA LEU A 22 -134.24 -54.66 -23.17
C LEU A 22 -133.38 -53.52 -22.57
N SER A 23 -134.01 -52.48 -22.03
CA SER A 23 -133.32 -51.38 -21.36
C SER A 23 -132.57 -51.86 -20.11
N GLY A 24 -133.14 -52.80 -19.35
CA GLY A 24 -132.54 -53.40 -18.16
C GLY A 24 -131.30 -54.24 -18.44
N ALA A 25 -131.25 -54.93 -19.58
CA ALA A 25 -130.08 -55.63 -20.08
C ALA A 25 -129.00 -54.66 -20.59
N ALA A 26 -129.39 -53.67 -21.40
CA ALA A 26 -128.46 -52.70 -22.00
C ALA A 26 -127.80 -51.80 -20.94
N LEU A 27 -128.58 -51.28 -20.00
CA LEU A 27 -128.11 -50.44 -18.89
C LEU A 27 -127.63 -51.25 -17.68
N ARG A 28 -127.67 -52.59 -17.76
CA ARG A 28 -127.17 -53.54 -16.75
C ARG A 28 -127.79 -53.41 -15.34
N PHE A 29 -128.90 -52.67 -15.16
CA PHE A 29 -129.53 -52.48 -13.86
C PHE A 29 -130.41 -53.66 -13.41
N LEU A 30 -130.85 -54.51 -14.34
CA LEU A 30 -131.69 -55.67 -14.03
C LEU A 30 -130.85 -56.94 -13.86
N GLN A 31 -131.03 -57.66 -12.75
CA GLN A 31 -130.34 -58.93 -12.53
C GLN A 31 -130.76 -59.98 -13.57
N ARG A 32 -129.82 -60.85 -13.98
CA ARG A 32 -130.09 -61.95 -14.94
C ARG A 32 -131.31 -62.80 -14.56
N ARG A 33 -131.53 -63.04 -13.26
CA ARG A 33 -132.72 -63.76 -12.76
C ARG A 33 -134.03 -63.03 -13.08
N ALA A 34 -134.06 -61.71 -12.93
CA ALA A 34 -135.23 -60.89 -13.27
C ALA A 34 -135.50 -60.88 -14.78
N LEU A 35 -134.46 -60.76 -15.62
CA LEU A 35 -134.60 -60.85 -17.08
C LEU A 35 -135.16 -62.20 -17.53
N VAL A 36 -134.69 -63.32 -16.94
CA VAL A 36 -135.22 -64.66 -17.22
C VAL A 36 -136.68 -64.79 -16.78
N LEU A 37 -137.03 -64.32 -15.59
CA LEU A 37 -138.42 -64.37 -15.10
C LEU A 37 -139.38 -63.53 -15.96
N LEU A 38 -138.99 -62.32 -16.36
CA LEU A 38 -139.79 -61.48 -17.25
C LEU A 38 -139.94 -62.11 -18.64
N GLY A 39 -138.87 -62.68 -19.20
CA GLY A 39 -138.91 -63.42 -20.46
C GLY A 39 -139.84 -64.63 -20.41
N LEU A 40 -139.77 -65.43 -19.35
CA LEU A 40 -140.66 -66.58 -19.13
C LEU A 40 -142.13 -66.16 -18.94
N LEU A 41 -142.38 -65.03 -18.26
CA LEU A 41 -143.74 -64.49 -18.07
C LEU A 41 -144.36 -64.06 -19.41
N VAL A 42 -143.62 -63.33 -20.24
CA VAL A 42 -144.08 -62.92 -21.58
C VAL A 42 -144.25 -64.14 -22.51
N LEU A 43 -143.33 -65.10 -22.46
CA LEU A 43 -143.45 -66.37 -23.22
C LEU A 43 -144.70 -67.15 -22.80
N GLY A 44 -144.96 -67.29 -21.50
CA GLY A 44 -146.15 -67.94 -20.96
C GLY A 44 -147.44 -67.25 -21.38
N GLY A 45 -147.45 -65.91 -21.38
CA GLY A 45 -148.55 -65.10 -21.92
C GLY A 45 -148.77 -65.34 -23.42
N ALA A 46 -147.71 -65.41 -24.22
CA ALA A 46 -147.79 -65.71 -25.65
C ALA A 46 -148.37 -67.11 -25.92
N VAL A 47 -147.91 -68.13 -25.19
CA VAL A 47 -148.43 -69.51 -25.28
C VAL A 47 -149.91 -69.56 -24.89
N ALA A 48 -150.30 -68.88 -23.81
CA ALA A 48 -151.70 -68.80 -23.39
C ALA A 48 -152.59 -68.09 -24.44
N GLY A 49 -152.07 -67.05 -25.11
CA GLY A 49 -152.75 -66.36 -26.21
C GLY A 49 -152.98 -67.26 -27.43
N TRP A 50 -151.95 -68.00 -27.86
CA TRP A 50 -152.09 -68.97 -28.96
C TRP A 50 -153.02 -70.15 -28.60
N ALA A 51 -152.99 -70.63 -27.36
CA ALA A 51 -153.93 -71.65 -26.88
C ALA A 51 -155.39 -71.14 -26.86
N ALA A 52 -155.62 -69.91 -26.40
CA ALA A 52 -156.94 -69.29 -26.41
C ALA A 52 -157.47 -69.06 -27.84
N PHE A 53 -156.60 -68.67 -28.77
CA PHE A 53 -156.92 -68.53 -30.19
C PHE A 53 -157.32 -69.88 -30.82
N ALA A 54 -156.56 -70.94 -30.58
CA ALA A 54 -156.86 -72.28 -31.13
C ALA A 54 -158.20 -72.86 -30.63
N LEU A 55 -158.60 -72.53 -29.39
CA LEU A 55 -159.80 -73.10 -28.75
C LEU A 55 -161.11 -72.37 -29.11
N ARG A 56 -161.09 -71.18 -29.75
CA ARG A 56 -162.33 -70.40 -30.02
C ARG A 56 -162.34 -69.74 -31.40
N HIS A 57 -163.25 -70.20 -32.25
CA HIS A 57 -163.35 -69.80 -33.66
C HIS A 57 -164.19 -68.53 -33.92
N THR A 58 -164.74 -67.87 -32.90
CA THR A 58 -165.74 -66.79 -33.07
C THR A 58 -165.18 -65.37 -33.29
N HIS A 59 -163.90 -65.09 -32.99
CA HIS A 59 -163.28 -63.77 -33.21
C HIS A 59 -161.81 -63.88 -33.69
N PRO A 60 -161.57 -64.22 -34.98
CA PRO A 60 -160.26 -64.70 -35.44
C PRO A 60 -159.19 -63.64 -35.76
N ARG A 61 -159.48 -62.34 -35.79
CA ARG A 61 -158.47 -61.31 -36.15
C ARG A 61 -157.78 -60.65 -34.96
N GLU A 62 -158.54 -60.17 -33.99
CA GLU A 62 -158.01 -59.40 -32.84
C GLU A 62 -157.08 -60.27 -31.96
N LEU A 63 -157.50 -61.50 -31.66
CA LEU A 63 -156.70 -62.46 -30.88
C LEU A 63 -155.37 -62.83 -31.56
N ALA A 64 -155.34 -62.92 -32.88
CA ALA A 64 -154.12 -63.24 -33.63
C ALA A 64 -153.10 -62.08 -33.57
N ILE A 65 -153.56 -60.83 -33.60
CA ILE A 65 -152.72 -59.64 -33.47
C ILE A 65 -152.12 -59.57 -32.05
N ALA A 66 -152.93 -59.78 -31.01
CA ALA A 66 -152.44 -59.82 -29.63
C ALA A 66 -151.43 -60.97 -29.40
N ALA A 67 -151.72 -62.18 -29.90
CA ALA A 67 -150.82 -63.33 -29.78
C ALA A 67 -149.50 -63.14 -30.55
N GLY A 68 -149.53 -62.55 -31.75
CA GLY A 68 -148.34 -62.18 -32.51
C GLY A 68 -147.53 -61.04 -31.87
N GLY A 69 -148.21 -60.08 -31.24
CA GLY A 69 -147.58 -59.05 -30.44
C GLY A 69 -146.84 -59.62 -29.22
N LEU A 70 -147.44 -60.59 -28.53
CA LEU A 70 -146.83 -61.28 -27.41
C LEU A 70 -145.61 -62.12 -27.80
N THR A 71 -145.61 -62.79 -28.97
CA THR A 71 -144.42 -63.51 -29.46
C THR A 71 -143.29 -62.56 -29.86
N ALA A 72 -143.60 -61.40 -30.46
CA ALA A 72 -142.60 -60.36 -30.73
C ALA A 72 -141.97 -59.83 -29.42
N CYS A 73 -142.78 -59.62 -28.37
CA CYS A 73 -142.29 -59.24 -27.04
C CYS A 73 -141.41 -60.33 -26.41
N ALA A 74 -141.76 -61.60 -26.58
CA ALA A 74 -140.95 -62.73 -26.10
C ALA A 74 -139.59 -62.81 -26.82
N LEU A 75 -139.54 -62.56 -28.13
CA LEU A 75 -138.29 -62.49 -28.90
C LEU A 75 -137.41 -61.31 -28.45
N ALA A 76 -138.00 -60.14 -28.19
CA ALA A 76 -137.26 -58.99 -27.67
C ALA A 76 -136.67 -59.26 -26.26
N ALA A 77 -137.43 -59.91 -25.37
CA ALA A 77 -136.92 -60.34 -24.07
C ALA A 77 -135.81 -61.41 -24.22
N GLY A 78 -135.94 -62.34 -25.17
CA GLY A 78 -134.89 -63.30 -25.53
C GLY A 78 -133.60 -62.61 -26.00
N ALA A 79 -133.71 -61.62 -26.89
CA ALA A 79 -132.58 -60.83 -27.36
C ALA A 79 -131.88 -60.07 -26.22
N SER A 80 -132.64 -59.54 -25.24
CA SER A 80 -132.05 -58.87 -24.07
C SER A 80 -131.15 -59.80 -23.24
N LEU A 81 -131.48 -61.09 -23.14
CA LEU A 81 -130.67 -62.08 -22.43
C LEU A 81 -129.35 -62.36 -23.18
N VAL A 82 -129.37 -62.37 -24.51
CA VAL A 82 -128.17 -62.53 -25.34
C VAL A 82 -127.24 -61.32 -25.19
N VAL A 83 -127.78 -60.09 -25.20
CA VAL A 83 -127.02 -58.85 -24.96
C VAL A 83 -126.42 -58.82 -23.55
N ALA A 84 -127.19 -59.18 -22.53
CA ALA A 84 -126.66 -59.26 -21.15
C ALA A 84 -125.53 -60.30 -21.03
N TRP A 85 -125.61 -61.43 -21.75
CA TRP A 85 -124.57 -62.46 -21.76
C TRP A 85 -123.31 -62.02 -22.52
N SER A 86 -123.44 -61.39 -23.69
CA SER A 86 -122.27 -60.91 -24.44
C SER A 86 -121.54 -59.78 -23.71
N LEU A 87 -122.26 -58.85 -23.06
CA LEU A 87 -121.67 -57.80 -22.21
C LEU A 87 -120.98 -58.36 -20.97
N ALA A 88 -121.51 -59.42 -20.37
CA ALA A 88 -120.85 -60.12 -19.27
C ALA A 88 -119.56 -60.82 -19.74
N ARG A 89 -119.58 -61.46 -20.91
CA ARG A 89 -118.41 -62.12 -21.49
C ARG A 89 -117.33 -61.11 -21.93
N ALA A 90 -117.73 -59.96 -22.44
CA ALA A 90 -116.81 -58.87 -22.78
C ALA A 90 -116.11 -58.29 -21.54
N ALA A 91 -116.84 -58.10 -20.43
CA ALA A 91 -116.27 -57.64 -19.16
C ALA A 91 -115.31 -58.67 -18.53
N ASP A 92 -115.61 -59.96 -18.67
CA ASP A 92 -114.76 -61.07 -18.26
C ASP A 92 -113.45 -61.12 -19.07
N THR A 93 -113.52 -60.96 -20.40
CA THR A 93 -112.31 -60.84 -21.23
C THR A 93 -111.51 -59.58 -20.94
N GLU A 94 -112.15 -58.44 -20.68
CA GLU A 94 -111.46 -57.18 -20.31
C GLU A 94 -110.73 -57.33 -18.97
N ALA A 95 -111.35 -57.96 -17.97
CA ALA A 95 -110.73 -58.26 -16.69
C ALA A 95 -109.51 -59.20 -16.84
N HIS A 96 -109.59 -60.20 -17.73
CA HIS A 96 -108.46 -61.07 -18.06
C HIS A 96 -107.33 -60.31 -18.77
N ILE A 97 -107.64 -59.39 -19.69
CA ILE A 97 -106.64 -58.56 -20.38
C ILE A 97 -105.97 -57.62 -19.39
N ALA A 98 -106.73 -56.92 -18.53
CA ALA A 98 -106.20 -56.03 -17.51
C ALA A 98 -105.31 -56.79 -16.50
N ALA A 99 -105.72 -57.99 -16.07
CA ALA A 99 -104.90 -58.82 -15.19
C ALA A 99 -103.61 -59.33 -15.87
N ALA A 100 -103.66 -59.64 -17.17
CA ALA A 100 -102.47 -60.02 -17.94
C ALA A 100 -101.53 -58.83 -18.15
N GLN A 101 -102.06 -57.64 -18.45
CA GLN A 101 -101.29 -56.40 -18.56
C GLN A 101 -100.61 -56.03 -17.23
N ALA A 102 -101.33 -56.12 -16.10
CA ALA A 102 -100.75 -55.85 -14.79
C ALA A 102 -99.57 -56.78 -14.48
N ARG A 103 -99.70 -58.09 -14.75
CA ARG A 103 -98.61 -59.07 -14.59
C ARG A 103 -97.44 -58.81 -15.53
N LEU A 104 -97.70 -58.37 -16.77
CA LEU A 104 -96.63 -58.02 -17.71
C LEU A 104 -95.87 -56.77 -17.25
N LEU A 105 -96.57 -55.75 -16.74
CA LEU A 105 -95.92 -54.56 -16.17
C LEU A 105 -95.10 -54.92 -14.93
N GLU A 106 -95.63 -55.72 -14.02
CA GLU A 106 -94.92 -56.22 -12.84
C GLU A 106 -93.64 -56.99 -13.21
N LEU A 107 -93.71 -57.89 -14.20
CA LEU A 107 -92.53 -58.62 -14.70
C LEU A 107 -91.51 -57.71 -15.41
N VAL A 108 -91.97 -56.68 -16.12
CA VAL A 108 -91.09 -55.69 -16.76
C VAL A 108 -90.40 -54.82 -15.71
N GLU A 109 -91.09 -54.42 -14.65
CA GLU A 109 -90.49 -53.68 -13.53
C GLU A 109 -89.47 -54.54 -12.76
N GLN A 110 -89.77 -55.83 -12.53
CA GLN A 110 -88.85 -56.78 -11.90
C GLN A 110 -87.58 -56.99 -12.75
N GLU A 111 -87.70 -57.34 -14.03
CA GLU A 111 -86.54 -57.52 -14.93
C GLU A 111 -85.76 -56.20 -15.09
N ALA A 112 -86.43 -55.04 -15.15
CA ALA A 112 -85.74 -53.74 -15.20
C ALA A 112 -84.92 -53.46 -13.92
N ALA A 113 -85.45 -53.80 -12.75
CA ALA A 113 -84.74 -53.66 -11.48
C ALA A 113 -83.56 -54.64 -11.37
N ASP A 114 -83.74 -55.90 -11.77
CA ASP A 114 -82.67 -56.91 -11.76
C ASP A 114 -81.54 -56.55 -12.73
N ARG A 115 -81.88 -56.03 -13.92
CA ARG A 115 -80.91 -55.52 -14.90
C ARG A 115 -80.20 -54.26 -14.42
N ALA A 116 -80.90 -53.33 -13.77
CA ALA A 116 -80.26 -52.18 -13.15
C ALA A 116 -79.23 -52.62 -12.10
N ALA A 117 -79.59 -53.57 -11.22
CA ALA A 117 -78.68 -54.12 -10.22
C ALA A 117 -77.51 -54.91 -10.83
N GLU A 118 -77.69 -55.60 -11.96
CA GLU A 118 -76.62 -56.27 -12.72
C GLU A 118 -75.66 -55.26 -13.35
N LEU A 119 -76.19 -54.18 -13.94
CA LEU A 119 -75.40 -53.08 -14.49
C LEU A 119 -74.63 -52.33 -13.40
N GLU A 120 -75.22 -52.09 -12.22
CA GLU A 120 -74.52 -51.51 -11.08
C GLU A 120 -73.38 -52.40 -10.58
N ARG A 121 -73.61 -53.72 -10.47
CA ARG A 121 -72.57 -54.69 -10.08
C ARG A 121 -71.42 -54.75 -11.08
N THR A 122 -71.71 -54.75 -12.38
CA THR A 122 -70.68 -54.76 -13.43
C THR A 122 -69.94 -53.43 -13.53
N LEU A 123 -70.63 -52.29 -13.38
CA LEU A 123 -70.00 -50.96 -13.30
C LEU A 123 -69.14 -50.79 -12.06
N ALA A 124 -69.58 -51.28 -10.89
CA ALA A 124 -68.78 -51.25 -9.67
C ALA A 124 -67.49 -52.06 -9.82
N ARG A 125 -67.57 -53.25 -10.46
CA ARG A 125 -66.39 -54.06 -10.78
C ARG A 125 -65.47 -53.37 -11.78
N ALA A 126 -65.99 -52.87 -12.90
CA ALA A 126 -65.19 -52.15 -13.90
C ALA A 126 -64.51 -50.89 -13.33
N ARG A 127 -65.19 -50.18 -12.40
CA ARG A 127 -64.60 -49.06 -11.64
C ARG A 127 -63.47 -49.55 -10.73
N ALA A 128 -63.67 -50.62 -9.96
CA ALA A 128 -62.63 -51.19 -9.11
C ALA A 128 -61.41 -51.66 -9.92
N ASP A 129 -61.63 -52.35 -11.04
CA ASP A 129 -60.58 -52.81 -11.94
C ASP A 129 -59.80 -51.61 -12.55
N SER A 130 -60.49 -50.54 -12.97
CA SER A 130 -59.85 -49.33 -13.49
C SER A 130 -59.06 -48.53 -12.44
N VAL A 131 -59.56 -48.44 -11.20
CA VAL A 131 -58.83 -47.80 -10.09
C VAL A 131 -57.59 -48.63 -9.71
N SER A 132 -57.70 -49.97 -9.71
CA SER A 132 -56.58 -50.87 -9.48
C SER A 132 -55.49 -50.72 -10.55
N LEU A 133 -55.88 -50.63 -11.83
CA LEU A 133 -54.94 -50.39 -12.92
C LEU A 133 -54.25 -49.02 -12.81
N LEU A 134 -55.00 -47.96 -12.46
CA LEU A 134 -54.41 -46.63 -12.23
C LEU A 134 -53.41 -46.64 -11.07
N ALA A 135 -53.73 -47.30 -9.96
CA ALA A 135 -52.83 -47.41 -8.81
C ALA A 135 -51.53 -48.18 -9.15
N GLU A 136 -51.61 -49.22 -9.99
CA GLU A 136 -50.44 -49.97 -10.45
C GLU A 136 -49.58 -49.16 -11.43
N GLU A 137 -50.18 -48.36 -12.34
CA GLU A 137 -49.44 -47.44 -13.19
C GLU A 137 -48.81 -46.29 -12.39
N GLU A 138 -49.51 -45.70 -11.41
CA GLU A 138 -48.94 -44.70 -10.50
C GLU A 138 -47.75 -45.26 -9.72
N ARG A 139 -47.88 -46.50 -9.22
CA ARG A 139 -46.78 -47.22 -8.57
C ARG A 139 -45.60 -47.41 -9.52
N ARG A 140 -45.83 -47.89 -10.74
CA ARG A 140 -44.78 -48.08 -11.76
C ARG A 140 -44.09 -46.77 -12.13
N ILE A 141 -44.85 -45.67 -12.24
CA ILE A 141 -44.32 -44.32 -12.49
C ILE A 141 -43.49 -43.84 -11.29
N ALA A 142 -43.95 -44.07 -10.05
CA ALA A 142 -43.20 -43.71 -8.84
C ALA A 142 -41.90 -44.51 -8.70
N GLU A 143 -41.93 -45.82 -8.95
CA GLU A 143 -40.75 -46.69 -8.96
C GLU A 143 -39.78 -46.30 -10.09
N GLY A 144 -40.28 -46.03 -11.30
CA GLY A 144 -39.48 -45.54 -12.43
C GLY A 144 -38.88 -44.15 -12.23
N ARG A 145 -39.57 -43.24 -11.52
CA ARG A 145 -39.00 -41.95 -11.09
C ARG A 145 -37.92 -42.15 -10.04
N ARG A 146 -38.10 -43.09 -9.11
CA ARG A 146 -37.13 -43.41 -8.05
C ARG A 146 -35.84 -43.99 -8.63
N THR A 147 -35.92 -44.94 -9.56
CA THR A 147 -34.73 -45.49 -10.24
C THR A 147 -34.00 -44.41 -11.04
N ALA A 148 -34.71 -43.68 -11.90
CA ALA A 148 -34.14 -42.60 -12.69
C ALA A 148 -33.51 -41.47 -11.84
N PHE A 149 -34.05 -41.20 -10.64
CA PHE A 149 -33.42 -40.29 -9.69
C PHE A 149 -32.10 -40.89 -9.15
N THR A 150 -32.10 -42.14 -8.67
CA THR A 150 -30.87 -42.78 -8.16
C THR A 150 -29.78 -42.94 -9.22
N ASP A 151 -30.15 -43.12 -10.50
CA ASP A 151 -29.17 -43.23 -11.59
C ASP A 151 -28.55 -41.86 -11.92
N ARG A 152 -29.36 -40.79 -11.97
CA ARG A 152 -28.84 -39.42 -12.08
C ARG A 152 -27.99 -39.00 -10.87
N GLU A 153 -28.36 -39.42 -9.67
CA GLU A 153 -27.57 -39.17 -8.46
C GLU A 153 -26.19 -39.85 -8.56
N ARG A 154 -26.13 -41.11 -9.01
CA ARG A 154 -24.86 -41.82 -9.29
C ARG A 154 -24.03 -41.13 -10.36
N GLU A 155 -24.64 -40.70 -11.46
CA GLU A 155 -23.98 -39.99 -12.57
C GLU A 155 -23.42 -38.62 -12.14
N LEU A 156 -24.17 -37.87 -11.34
CA LEU A 156 -23.73 -36.59 -10.76
C LEU A 156 -22.61 -36.80 -9.75
N VAL A 157 -22.69 -37.81 -8.87
CA VAL A 157 -21.61 -38.13 -7.93
C VAL A 157 -20.35 -38.60 -8.66
N ALA A 158 -20.48 -39.41 -9.70
CA ALA A 158 -19.35 -39.87 -10.52
C ALA A 158 -18.65 -38.70 -11.23
N SER A 159 -19.42 -37.87 -11.95
CA SER A 159 -18.88 -36.70 -12.67
C SER A 159 -18.29 -35.64 -11.72
N LEU A 160 -18.88 -35.40 -10.55
CA LEU A 160 -18.29 -34.53 -9.52
C LEU A 160 -16.98 -35.12 -8.96
N THR A 161 -16.91 -36.44 -8.76
CA THR A 161 -15.69 -37.12 -8.28
C THR A 161 -14.59 -37.08 -9.33
N GLU A 162 -14.93 -37.26 -10.61
CA GLU A 162 -14.00 -37.13 -11.74
C GLU A 162 -13.47 -35.70 -11.86
N ALA A 163 -14.35 -34.69 -11.82
CA ALA A 163 -13.96 -33.28 -11.84
C ALA A 163 -13.09 -32.88 -10.64
N LEU A 164 -13.39 -33.40 -9.44
CA LEU A 164 -12.58 -33.19 -8.24
C LEU A 164 -11.19 -33.85 -8.38
N THR A 165 -11.13 -35.06 -8.94
CA THR A 165 -9.86 -35.78 -9.17
C THR A 165 -9.02 -35.07 -10.23
N ALA A 166 -9.63 -34.61 -11.32
CA ALA A 166 -8.97 -33.84 -12.37
C ALA A 166 -8.42 -32.50 -11.86
N THR A 167 -9.19 -31.76 -11.06
CA THR A 167 -8.74 -30.50 -10.46
C THR A 167 -7.65 -30.70 -9.41
N GLN A 168 -7.72 -31.76 -8.59
CA GLN A 168 -6.63 -32.15 -7.68
C GLN A 168 -5.33 -32.48 -8.43
N SER A 169 -5.42 -33.25 -9.53
CA SER A 169 -4.29 -33.57 -10.40
C SER A 169 -3.70 -32.32 -11.08
N GLN A 170 -4.56 -31.39 -11.51
CA GLN A 170 -4.12 -30.11 -12.08
C GLN A 170 -3.40 -29.24 -11.05
N VAL A 171 -3.88 -29.18 -9.81
CA VAL A 171 -3.24 -28.42 -8.73
C VAL A 171 -1.90 -29.05 -8.34
N SER A 172 -1.83 -30.39 -8.18
CA SER A 172 -0.57 -31.06 -7.86
C SER A 172 0.48 -30.90 -8.95
N GLN A 173 0.07 -30.98 -10.23
CA GLN A 173 0.93 -30.69 -11.38
C GLN A 173 1.45 -29.24 -11.35
N ARG A 174 0.56 -28.25 -11.16
CA ARG A 174 0.96 -26.83 -11.08
C ARG A 174 1.90 -26.53 -9.90
N LEU A 175 1.70 -27.19 -8.76
CA LEU A 175 2.61 -27.08 -7.61
C LEU A 175 3.98 -27.72 -7.90
N ALA A 176 4.02 -28.83 -8.65
CA ALA A 176 5.27 -29.43 -9.10
C ALA A 176 6.00 -28.59 -10.17
N ASP A 177 5.26 -27.93 -11.06
CA ASP A 177 5.80 -26.95 -12.02
C ASP A 177 6.37 -25.73 -11.27
N TRP A 178 5.60 -25.10 -10.40
CA TRP A 178 6.06 -23.97 -9.58
C TRP A 178 7.26 -24.31 -8.69
N LYS A 179 7.31 -25.52 -8.12
CA LYS A 179 8.50 -25.97 -7.39
C LYS A 179 9.74 -25.98 -8.30
N ARG A 180 9.65 -26.57 -9.50
CA ARG A 180 10.75 -26.58 -10.48
C ARG A 180 11.13 -25.16 -10.93
N ASP A 181 10.17 -24.26 -11.05
CA ASP A 181 10.43 -22.85 -11.40
C ASP A 181 11.16 -22.11 -10.28
N LEU A 182 10.76 -22.32 -9.02
CA LEU A 182 11.45 -21.78 -7.84
C LEU A 182 12.86 -22.36 -7.68
N ASP A 183 13.06 -23.67 -7.87
CA ASP A 183 14.37 -24.30 -7.81
C ASP A 183 15.31 -23.71 -8.89
N ARG A 184 14.83 -23.54 -10.13
CA ARG A 184 15.60 -22.88 -11.20
C ARG A 184 15.91 -21.41 -10.90
N ALA A 185 14.99 -20.67 -10.30
CA ALA A 185 15.22 -19.28 -9.88
C ALA A 185 16.24 -19.19 -8.73
N ALA A 186 16.19 -20.13 -7.78
CA ALA A 186 17.16 -20.24 -6.70
C ALA A 186 18.57 -20.55 -7.21
N ASP A 187 18.72 -21.43 -8.20
CA ASP A 187 20.02 -21.75 -8.78
C ASP A 187 20.57 -20.60 -9.65
N ALA A 188 19.73 -19.95 -10.47
CA ALA A 188 20.13 -18.78 -11.24
C ALA A 188 20.53 -17.57 -10.35
N THR A 189 19.92 -17.42 -9.16
CA THR A 189 20.33 -16.39 -8.20
C THR A 189 21.63 -16.75 -7.47
N LYS A 190 21.87 -18.03 -7.13
CA LYS A 190 23.18 -18.50 -6.61
C LYS A 190 24.29 -18.26 -7.63
N GLU A 191 24.06 -18.55 -8.91
CA GLU A 191 25.02 -18.35 -9.99
C GLU A 191 25.39 -16.86 -10.12
N ARG A 192 24.40 -15.96 -10.20
CA ARG A 192 24.64 -14.50 -10.21
C ARG A 192 25.38 -14.00 -8.97
N LEU A 193 25.08 -14.53 -7.79
CA LEU A 193 25.82 -14.19 -6.56
C LEU A 193 27.28 -14.66 -6.64
N ALA A 194 27.55 -15.84 -7.20
CA ALA A 194 28.90 -16.33 -7.42
C ALA A 194 29.66 -15.47 -8.45
N GLU A 195 29.03 -15.08 -9.57
CA GLU A 195 29.60 -14.15 -10.55
C GLU A 195 29.95 -12.79 -9.92
N ILE A 196 29.04 -12.22 -9.13
CA ILE A 196 29.28 -10.95 -8.43
C ILE A 196 30.43 -11.09 -7.43
N ALA A 197 30.49 -12.19 -6.67
CA ALA A 197 31.57 -12.45 -5.72
C ALA A 197 32.93 -12.71 -6.39
N VAL A 198 32.95 -13.22 -7.63
CA VAL A 198 34.17 -13.29 -8.46
C VAL A 198 34.56 -11.90 -8.95
N ARG A 199 33.62 -11.13 -9.50
CA ARG A 199 33.88 -9.77 -10.01
C ARG A 199 34.34 -8.81 -8.91
N GLN A 200 33.76 -8.90 -7.71
CA GLN A 200 34.22 -8.13 -6.55
C GLN A 200 35.64 -8.50 -6.13
N ARG A 201 36.00 -9.79 -6.13
CA ARG A 201 37.38 -10.22 -5.86
C ARG A 201 38.37 -9.75 -6.92
N GLN A 202 37.98 -9.76 -8.20
CA GLN A 202 38.79 -9.21 -9.29
C GLN A 202 39.02 -7.71 -9.09
N LEU A 203 37.95 -6.92 -8.90
CA LEU A 203 38.07 -5.47 -8.68
C LEU A 203 38.89 -5.12 -7.43
N LEU A 204 38.76 -5.89 -6.33
CA LEU A 204 39.60 -5.72 -5.15
C LEU A 204 41.07 -6.08 -5.43
N GLY A 205 41.33 -7.10 -6.24
CA GLY A 205 42.67 -7.46 -6.72
C GLY A 205 43.28 -6.34 -7.56
N ASP A 206 42.56 -5.83 -8.54
CA ASP A 206 42.99 -4.73 -9.42
C ASP A 206 43.27 -3.45 -8.62
N VAL A 207 42.42 -3.11 -7.65
CA VAL A 207 42.62 -1.97 -6.75
C VAL A 207 43.83 -2.20 -5.84
N SER A 208 44.03 -3.41 -5.31
CA SER A 208 45.19 -3.75 -4.47
C SER A 208 46.49 -3.64 -5.26
N ALA A 209 46.54 -4.21 -6.47
CA ALA A 209 47.70 -4.13 -7.37
C ALA A 209 47.99 -2.68 -7.80
N ARG A 210 46.94 -1.85 -7.98
CA ARG A 210 47.12 -0.42 -8.24
C ARG A 210 47.68 0.33 -7.04
N ILE A 211 47.18 0.05 -5.83
CA ILE A 211 47.71 0.64 -4.58
C ILE A 211 49.18 0.23 -4.37
N GLU A 212 49.54 -1.02 -4.66
CA GLU A 212 50.91 -1.52 -4.61
C GLU A 212 51.81 -0.78 -5.60
N ALA A 213 51.40 -0.66 -6.87
CA ALA A 213 52.13 0.10 -7.89
C ALA A 213 52.23 1.61 -7.59
N ASP A 214 51.18 2.22 -7.04
CA ASP A 214 51.20 3.63 -6.62
C ASP A 214 52.09 3.83 -5.37
N ALA A 215 52.19 2.83 -4.47
CA ALA A 215 53.10 2.82 -3.34
C ALA A 215 54.57 2.64 -3.75
N GLU A 216 54.87 1.76 -4.71
CA GLU A 216 56.20 1.61 -5.30
C GLU A 216 56.67 2.90 -5.98
N ARG A 217 55.77 3.57 -6.71
CA ARG A 217 56.04 4.90 -7.30
C ARG A 217 56.34 5.95 -6.26
N LEU A 218 55.53 6.03 -5.20
CA LEU A 218 55.77 6.97 -4.09
C LEU A 218 57.08 6.69 -3.36
N ALA A 219 57.49 5.41 -3.24
CA ALA A 219 58.79 5.04 -2.67
C ALA A 219 59.94 5.50 -3.58
N ALA A 220 59.85 5.25 -4.90
CA ALA A 220 60.84 5.69 -5.87
C ALA A 220 60.96 7.24 -5.93
N ASP A 221 59.84 7.96 -5.90
CA ASP A 221 59.80 9.41 -5.83
C ASP A 221 60.42 9.93 -4.51
N ASN A 222 60.18 9.26 -3.38
CA ASN A 222 60.77 9.62 -2.08
C ASN A 222 62.28 9.42 -2.09
N ASP A 223 62.79 8.31 -2.63
CA ASP A 223 64.21 8.05 -2.72
C ASP A 223 64.90 8.99 -3.72
N ALA A 224 64.26 9.36 -4.83
CA ALA A 224 64.74 10.42 -5.72
C ALA A 224 64.73 11.81 -5.05
N GLN A 225 63.72 12.12 -4.22
CA GLN A 225 63.71 13.33 -3.38
C GLN A 225 64.85 13.32 -2.35
N ARG A 226 65.11 12.19 -1.68
CA ARG A 226 66.24 12.04 -0.75
C ARG A 226 67.57 12.22 -1.48
N GLU A 227 67.73 11.62 -2.65
CA GLU A 227 68.95 11.73 -3.45
C GLU A 227 69.18 13.18 -3.91
N SER A 228 68.15 13.87 -4.39
CA SER A 228 68.25 15.29 -4.75
C SER A 228 68.52 16.19 -3.55
N VAL A 229 67.95 15.92 -2.37
CA VAL A 229 68.31 16.62 -1.11
C VAL A 229 69.77 16.36 -0.72
N VAL A 230 70.29 15.15 -0.91
CA VAL A 230 71.72 14.83 -0.69
C VAL A 230 72.60 15.57 -1.70
N ARG A 231 72.24 15.60 -3.00
CA ARG A 231 72.97 16.38 -4.02
C ARG A 231 72.98 17.87 -3.67
N LEU A 232 71.83 18.47 -3.36
CA LEU A 232 71.72 19.87 -2.93
C LEU A 232 72.55 20.16 -1.67
N ARG A 233 72.59 19.25 -0.69
CA ARG A 233 73.49 19.39 0.47
C ARG A 233 74.95 19.37 0.05
N SER A 234 75.36 18.47 -0.85
CA SER A 234 76.74 18.40 -1.35
C SER A 234 77.13 19.60 -2.22
N GLU A 235 76.18 20.18 -2.95
CA GLU A 235 76.37 21.39 -3.75
C GLU A 235 76.47 22.63 -2.85
N LEU A 236 75.65 22.72 -1.80
CA LEU A 236 75.76 23.76 -0.76
C LEU A 236 77.07 23.64 0.03
N GLU A 237 77.50 22.43 0.38
CA GLU A 237 78.77 22.18 1.06
C GLU A 237 79.95 22.60 0.19
N LYS A 238 79.99 22.21 -1.09
CA LYS A 238 81.00 22.68 -2.06
C LYS A 238 80.97 24.19 -2.26
N ALA A 239 79.79 24.80 -2.37
CA ALA A 239 79.66 26.24 -2.52
C ALA A 239 80.13 26.98 -1.26
N LEU A 240 79.90 26.43 -0.06
CA LEU A 240 80.44 26.95 1.18
C LEU A 240 81.97 26.78 1.25
N GLU A 241 82.51 25.63 0.85
CA GLU A 241 83.96 25.41 0.74
C GLU A 241 84.62 26.37 -0.25
N GLU A 242 84.03 26.58 -1.43
CA GLU A 242 84.50 27.51 -2.45
C GLU A 242 84.43 28.97 -1.97
N MET A 243 83.33 29.37 -1.33
CA MET A 243 83.21 30.69 -0.70
C MET A 243 84.21 30.90 0.44
N LEU A 244 84.47 29.88 1.27
CA LEU A 244 85.47 29.94 2.33
C LEU A 244 86.90 29.97 1.77
N ALA A 245 87.17 29.25 0.68
CA ALA A 245 88.45 29.26 -0.02
C ALA A 245 88.69 30.64 -0.67
N ASN A 246 87.69 31.21 -1.33
CA ASN A 246 87.75 32.55 -1.93
C ASN A 246 87.91 33.65 -0.87
N ALA A 247 87.15 33.60 0.23
CA ALA A 247 87.34 34.54 1.35
C ALA A 247 88.73 34.40 1.98
N ARG A 248 89.29 33.17 2.03
CA ARG A 248 90.65 32.94 2.51
C ARG A 248 91.71 33.48 1.55
N THR A 249 91.58 33.29 0.24
CA THR A 249 92.53 33.85 -0.74
C THR A 249 92.43 35.37 -0.82
N GLU A 250 91.25 35.95 -0.59
CA GLU A 250 91.05 37.40 -0.43
C GLU A 250 91.77 37.92 0.83
N VAL A 251 91.61 37.26 1.99
CA VAL A 251 92.32 37.62 3.23
C VAL A 251 93.84 37.42 3.12
N GLU A 252 94.31 36.37 2.44
CA GLU A 252 95.74 36.16 2.15
C GLU A 252 96.25 37.21 1.13
N GLY A 253 95.40 37.64 0.20
CA GLY A 253 95.60 38.78 -0.70
C GLY A 253 95.78 40.09 0.07
N GLU A 254 94.79 40.50 0.87
CA GLU A 254 94.90 41.67 1.74
C GLU A 254 96.12 41.60 2.67
N ALA A 255 96.44 40.43 3.23
CA ALA A 255 97.62 40.25 4.07
C ALA A 255 98.93 40.44 3.30
N THR A 256 99.01 40.00 2.04
CA THR A 256 100.19 40.21 1.20
C THR A 256 100.29 41.65 0.67
N GLU A 257 99.17 42.28 0.30
CA GLU A 257 99.13 43.71 -0.02
C GLU A 257 99.51 44.58 1.18
N ARG A 258 99.01 44.27 2.38
CA ARG A 258 99.36 44.96 3.63
C ARG A 258 100.84 44.79 3.97
N ARG A 259 101.42 43.60 3.76
CA ARG A 259 102.89 43.40 3.86
C ARG A 259 103.64 44.23 2.83
N ARG A 260 103.16 44.30 1.58
CA ARG A 260 103.79 45.07 0.49
C ARG A 260 103.75 46.58 0.77
N ALA A 261 102.62 47.10 1.21
CA ALA A 261 102.44 48.49 1.62
C ALA A 261 103.31 48.85 2.83
N LEU A 262 103.42 47.96 3.83
CA LEU A 262 104.34 48.13 4.96
C LEU A 262 105.81 48.11 4.52
N HIS A 263 106.18 47.27 3.55
CA HIS A 263 107.56 47.24 3.02
C HIS A 263 107.88 48.50 2.21
N GLU A 264 106.95 48.99 1.39
CA GLU A 264 107.08 50.24 0.65
C GLU A 264 107.08 51.48 1.57
N LEU A 265 106.39 51.43 2.71
CA LEU A 265 106.52 52.42 3.79
C LEU A 265 107.91 52.35 4.44
N GLY A 266 108.42 51.15 4.72
CA GLY A 266 109.76 50.93 5.26
C GLY A 266 110.87 51.44 4.33
N ASP A 267 110.76 51.20 3.02
CA ASP A 267 111.73 51.70 2.04
C ASP A 267 111.60 53.20 1.79
N ARG A 268 110.38 53.77 1.84
CA ARG A 268 110.21 55.23 1.87
C ARG A 268 110.87 55.86 3.09
N LEU A 269 110.73 55.25 4.28
CA LEU A 269 111.41 55.71 5.49
C LEU A 269 112.94 55.62 5.37
N ARG A 270 113.49 54.49 4.90
CA ARG A 270 114.94 54.31 4.67
C ARG A 270 115.53 55.21 3.59
N ARG A 271 114.71 55.66 2.64
CA ARG A 271 115.13 56.62 1.60
C ARG A 271 115.19 58.03 2.19
N ARG A 272 114.14 58.42 2.92
CA ARG A 272 114.07 59.70 3.66
C ARG A 272 115.15 59.82 4.75
N GLU A 273 115.50 58.73 5.42
CA GLU A 273 116.61 58.67 6.39
C GLU A 273 117.98 58.89 5.73
N ARG A 274 118.18 58.37 4.50
CA ARG A 274 119.40 58.61 3.71
C ARG A 274 119.47 60.05 3.20
N GLU A 275 118.38 60.57 2.64
CA GLU A 275 118.27 61.97 2.23
C GLU A 275 118.53 62.94 3.40
N LEU A 276 118.07 62.61 4.61
CA LEU A 276 118.35 63.38 5.83
C LEU A 276 119.82 63.27 6.28
N ARG A 277 120.45 62.09 6.22
CA ARG A 277 121.90 61.97 6.48
C ARG A 277 122.73 62.78 5.48
N GLU A 278 122.43 62.65 4.19
CA GLU A 278 123.12 63.39 3.13
C GLU A 278 122.88 64.91 3.21
N ALA A 279 121.76 65.36 3.80
CA ALA A 279 121.53 66.77 4.10
C ALA A 279 122.36 67.23 5.31
N ILE A 280 122.40 66.45 6.39
CA ILE A 280 123.22 66.72 7.59
C ILE A 280 124.71 66.76 7.22
N GLU A 281 125.23 65.79 6.48
CA GLU A 281 126.64 65.77 6.06
C GLU A 281 127.02 66.98 5.19
N ARG A 282 126.11 67.45 4.32
CA ARG A 282 126.30 68.70 3.56
C ARG A 282 126.30 69.93 4.47
N GLU A 283 125.35 70.01 5.40
CA GLU A 283 125.25 71.14 6.34
C GLU A 283 126.44 71.18 7.31
N GLU A 284 126.97 70.03 7.74
CA GLU A 284 128.19 69.90 8.53
C GLU A 284 129.44 70.37 7.76
N VAL A 285 129.57 70.01 6.47
CA VAL A 285 130.68 70.48 5.62
C VAL A 285 130.59 72.00 5.38
N GLU A 286 129.41 72.54 5.14
CA GLU A 286 129.18 73.98 4.98
C GLU A 286 129.34 74.76 6.29
N ALA A 287 129.03 74.15 7.44
CA ALA A 287 129.32 74.71 8.76
C ALA A 287 130.83 74.72 9.04
N ALA A 288 131.54 73.63 8.75
CA ALA A 288 132.99 73.55 8.89
C ALA A 288 133.72 74.58 8.01
N GLN A 289 133.27 74.81 6.78
CA GLN A 289 133.82 75.86 5.91
C GLN A 289 133.53 77.28 6.42
N ARG A 290 132.30 77.56 6.88
CA ARG A 290 131.97 78.86 7.52
C ARG A 290 132.79 79.13 8.77
N ILE A 291 133.00 78.13 9.62
CA ILE A 291 133.83 78.25 10.82
C ILE A 291 135.29 78.54 10.43
N ARG A 292 135.85 77.82 9.45
CA ARG A 292 137.24 78.00 9.01
C ARG A 292 137.49 79.38 8.38
N ALA A 293 136.58 79.88 7.55
CA ALA A 293 136.64 81.23 7.01
C ALA A 293 136.47 82.32 8.10
N GLY A 294 135.60 82.08 9.09
CA GLY A 294 135.45 82.96 10.25
C GLY A 294 136.71 83.08 11.11
N PHE A 295 137.48 82.00 11.25
CA PHE A 295 138.74 82.01 12.00
C PHE A 295 139.85 82.84 11.34
N GLU A 296 139.99 82.80 10.02
CA GLU A 296 140.99 83.61 9.30
C GLU A 296 140.68 85.12 9.44
N ASP A 297 139.41 85.51 9.36
CA ASP A 297 139.01 86.92 9.48
C ASP A 297 139.08 87.44 10.93
N VAL A 298 138.86 86.57 11.92
CA VAL A 298 139.13 86.87 13.35
C VAL A 298 140.62 87.00 13.62
N GLN A 299 141.48 86.13 13.07
CA GLN A 299 142.93 86.25 13.23
C GLN A 299 143.46 87.56 12.64
N ARG A 300 142.95 87.99 11.47
CA ARG A 300 143.31 89.28 10.85
C ARG A 300 142.95 90.46 11.76
N ARG A 301 141.75 90.46 12.34
CA ARG A 301 141.31 91.50 13.29
C ARG A 301 142.10 91.48 14.60
N HIS A 302 142.48 90.32 15.13
CA HIS A 302 143.23 90.23 16.39
C HIS A 302 144.67 90.75 16.26
N ILE A 303 145.33 90.60 15.11
CA ILE A 303 146.66 91.20 14.87
C ILE A 303 146.56 92.74 14.85
N GLU A 304 145.58 93.31 14.16
CA GLU A 304 145.32 94.77 14.17
C GLU A 304 144.82 95.30 15.52
N GLN A 305 144.20 94.45 16.34
CA GLN A 305 143.74 94.81 17.68
C GLN A 305 144.93 94.82 18.66
N MET A 306 145.79 93.80 18.64
CA MET A 306 146.98 93.72 19.50
C MET A 306 147.91 94.93 19.32
N ALA A 307 148.16 95.37 18.08
CA ALA A 307 148.96 96.58 17.82
C ALA A 307 148.38 97.82 18.53
N ARG A 308 147.05 98.02 18.44
CA ARG A 308 146.34 99.11 19.11
C ARG A 308 146.26 98.97 20.63
N THR A 309 146.41 97.76 21.19
CA THR A 309 146.52 97.57 22.64
C THR A 309 147.91 97.87 23.18
N VAL A 310 148.98 97.62 22.40
CA VAL A 310 150.35 97.99 22.77
C VAL A 310 150.51 99.51 22.85
N GLU A 311 149.95 100.25 21.88
CA GLU A 311 149.95 101.72 21.90
C GLU A 311 149.20 102.30 23.12
N ARG A 312 148.10 101.65 23.53
CA ARG A 312 147.23 102.10 24.64
C ARG A 312 147.77 101.71 26.03
N ALA A 313 148.50 100.60 26.16
CA ALA A 313 149.12 100.17 27.41
C ALA A 313 150.17 101.19 27.92
N THR A 314 150.79 101.95 27.02
CA THR A 314 151.72 103.05 27.35
C THR A 314 151.07 104.24 28.05
N MET A 315 149.74 104.41 27.96
CA MET A 315 149.01 105.49 28.65
C MET A 315 148.37 105.07 29.97
N THR A 316 147.98 103.81 30.14
CA THR A 316 147.24 103.35 31.33
C THR A 316 148.14 102.85 32.47
N TYR A 317 149.43 103.17 32.44
CA TYR A 317 150.36 103.02 33.56
C TYR A 317 150.38 104.24 34.52
N ALA A 318 149.54 105.25 34.28
CA ALA A 318 149.58 106.54 34.99
C ALA A 318 148.37 106.84 35.89
N ASP A 319 147.18 106.27 35.66
CA ASP A 319 145.93 106.79 36.28
C ASP A 319 145.33 105.94 37.43
N GLU A 320 145.40 104.60 37.39
CA GLU A 320 144.61 103.74 38.30
C GLU A 320 145.39 103.08 39.46
N ALA A 321 146.60 103.58 39.75
CA ALA A 321 147.24 103.35 41.05
C ALA A 321 146.50 104.07 42.21
N THR A 322 145.46 104.85 41.90
CA THR A 322 144.88 105.87 42.79
C THR A 322 143.53 105.48 43.41
N GLN A 323 142.86 104.39 42.99
CA GLN A 323 141.43 104.17 43.34
C GLN A 323 141.06 102.95 44.19
N GLN A 324 141.60 101.73 43.99
CA GLN A 324 140.97 100.51 44.56
C GLN A 324 141.74 99.73 45.64
N PHE A 325 142.55 100.45 46.42
CA PHE A 325 142.85 100.06 47.81
C PHE A 325 141.58 99.99 48.71
N ALA A 326 140.43 100.51 48.25
CA ALA A 326 139.17 100.54 48.98
C ALA A 326 138.37 99.20 49.00
N GLY A 327 138.69 98.24 48.13
CA GLY A 327 137.93 96.98 48.00
C GLY A 327 138.29 95.87 48.99
N LEU A 328 139.38 96.01 49.73
CA LEU A 328 140.08 94.91 50.42
C LEU A 328 139.48 94.46 51.78
N VAL A 329 138.25 94.87 52.13
CA VAL A 329 137.69 94.71 53.49
C VAL A 329 136.36 93.91 53.54
N LYS A 330 135.95 93.22 52.46
CA LYS A 330 134.72 92.38 52.48
C LYS A 330 134.88 90.94 51.96
N SER A 331 136.07 90.39 52.09
CA SER A 331 136.28 88.94 52.14
C SER A 331 135.99 88.39 53.56
N SER A 332 135.96 87.06 53.70
CA SER A 332 136.52 86.28 54.85
C SER A 332 135.65 85.37 55.74
N ARG A 333 134.30 85.27 55.62
CA ARG A 333 133.51 84.31 56.42
C ARG A 333 132.29 83.69 55.73
N GLU A 334 132.07 82.40 56.07
CA GLU A 334 130.85 81.58 55.88
C GLU A 334 130.41 81.29 54.42
N ASP A 335 130.02 80.07 54.00
CA ASP A 335 129.76 78.84 54.78
C ASP A 335 129.91 77.56 53.92
N ALA A 336 130.43 76.48 54.50
CA ALA A 336 130.60 75.18 53.81
C ALA A 336 130.50 73.97 54.76
N ALA A 337 129.41 73.18 54.67
CA ALA A 337 129.31 71.72 54.98
C ALA A 337 127.84 71.24 55.16
N ARG A 338 127.61 69.93 54.89
CA ARG A 338 126.45 69.02 55.22
C ARG A 338 125.59 68.58 54.00
N ARG A 339 125.92 67.45 53.34
CA ARG A 339 125.45 66.05 53.59
C ARG A 339 123.92 65.87 53.40
N LEU A 340 123.35 65.02 52.51
CA LEU A 340 123.77 63.77 51.82
C LEU A 340 123.96 62.56 52.77
N SER A 341 122.97 61.62 52.82
CA SER A 341 123.14 60.25 53.43
C SER A 341 121.94 59.25 53.41
N ARG A 342 120.78 59.42 52.74
CA ARG A 342 119.60 58.52 52.95
C ARG A 342 118.93 57.97 51.68
N GLU A 343 119.46 56.85 51.23
CA GLU A 343 119.04 55.98 50.12
C GLU A 343 118.28 54.73 50.64
N LEU A 344 117.79 53.88 49.72
CA LEU A 344 117.60 52.41 49.83
C LEU A 344 116.83 51.79 51.02
N ASP A 345 115.60 51.24 50.83
CA ASP A 345 115.15 50.09 51.68
C ASP A 345 113.90 49.21 51.33
N ARG A 346 113.04 49.47 50.31
CA ARG A 346 111.77 48.70 50.18
C ARG A 346 111.35 48.19 48.79
N ALA A 347 111.39 46.86 48.65
CA ALA A 347 110.69 46.05 47.64
C ALA A 347 110.32 44.67 48.25
N VAL A 348 109.31 43.96 47.69
CA VAL A 348 109.29 42.51 47.34
C VAL A 348 107.91 41.79 47.42
N GLU A 349 107.10 41.90 48.48
CA GLU A 349 105.85 41.11 48.66
C GLU A 349 104.64 41.65 47.83
N THR A 350 103.76 40.87 47.17
CA THR A 350 103.54 39.40 47.06
C THR A 350 102.80 39.05 45.75
N PHE A 351 102.98 37.83 45.21
CA PHE A 351 102.56 37.46 43.83
C PHE A 351 101.92 36.05 43.72
N ALA A 352 100.82 35.74 44.43
CA ALA A 352 100.24 34.36 44.39
C ALA A 352 98.73 34.22 44.75
N ARG A 353 97.85 34.03 43.74
CA ARG A 353 97.04 32.79 43.51
C ARG A 353 95.84 32.95 42.54
N GLU A 354 95.95 32.22 41.42
CA GLU A 354 94.92 31.66 40.54
C GLU A 354 94.23 30.42 41.18
N ALA A 355 93.17 29.75 40.69
CA ALA A 355 92.14 29.96 39.64
C ALA A 355 91.01 28.87 39.80
N GLU A 356 90.18 28.71 38.76
CA GLU A 356 89.19 27.64 38.45
C GLU A 356 87.73 27.73 39.00
N VAL A 357 86.67 27.19 38.35
CA VAL A 357 86.12 27.28 36.96
C VAL A 357 85.03 26.20 36.73
N VAL A 358 83.82 26.62 36.29
CA VAL A 358 82.85 25.92 35.37
C VAL A 358 81.75 24.91 35.84
N LEU A 359 80.53 25.21 35.32
CA LEU A 359 79.32 24.40 34.97
C LEU A 359 78.42 23.65 35.98
N ALA A 360 77.14 24.06 36.00
CA ALA A 360 75.91 23.25 35.93
C ALA A 360 74.69 24.20 35.77
N GLU A 361 73.48 23.85 35.33
CA GLU A 361 72.93 22.99 34.28
C GLU A 361 71.38 23.17 34.37
N ARG A 362 70.75 23.74 33.33
CA ARG A 362 69.39 23.51 32.77
C ARG A 362 68.12 23.30 33.63
N LEU A 363 66.97 23.70 33.03
CA LEU A 363 65.55 23.33 33.29
C LEU A 363 64.85 24.01 34.50
N ALA A 364 63.55 24.39 34.46
CA ALA A 364 62.56 24.38 33.36
C ALA A 364 61.38 25.36 33.55
N HIS A 365 60.77 25.71 32.41
CA HIS A 365 59.33 25.97 32.17
C HIS A 365 58.65 27.33 32.48
N VAL A 366 58.29 28.00 31.37
CA VAL A 366 56.97 28.58 31.02
C VAL A 366 56.40 29.71 31.89
N GLY A 367 56.01 30.82 31.24
CA GLY A 367 55.24 31.84 31.96
C GLY A 367 54.55 32.98 31.20
N ASP A 368 54.99 33.48 30.03
CA ASP A 368 54.35 34.73 29.52
C ASP A 368 54.40 34.98 28.00
N ALA A 369 53.38 34.50 27.26
CA ALA A 369 53.11 34.88 25.86
C ALA A 369 51.66 34.56 25.38
N GLY A 370 50.68 34.43 26.29
CA GLY A 370 49.36 33.84 25.97
C GLY A 370 48.13 34.74 26.10
N ALA A 371 48.23 35.91 26.75
CA ALA A 371 47.08 36.55 27.37
C ALA A 371 46.14 37.37 26.45
N GLN A 372 46.54 37.74 25.22
CA GLN A 372 45.81 38.75 24.42
C GLN A 372 45.23 38.25 23.07
N ARG A 373 45.26 36.95 22.78
CA ARG A 373 44.72 36.40 21.50
C ARG A 373 43.45 35.54 21.61
N LEU A 374 42.92 35.33 22.82
CA LEU A 374 41.72 34.52 23.05
C LEU A 374 40.41 35.33 23.09
N GLU A 375 40.41 36.53 23.69
CA GLU A 375 39.18 37.32 23.89
C GLU A 375 38.44 37.68 22.60
N ARG A 376 39.16 38.09 21.56
CA ARG A 376 38.52 38.54 20.31
C ARG A 376 37.87 37.42 19.50
N ARG A 377 38.27 36.16 19.69
CA ARG A 377 37.70 35.00 18.98
C ARG A 377 36.46 34.39 19.65
N LEU A 378 36.19 34.72 20.92
CA LEU A 378 35.02 34.19 21.62
C LEU A 378 33.74 35.01 21.34
N ALA A 379 33.86 36.33 21.12
CA ALA A 379 32.70 37.19 20.80
C ALA A 379 32.11 36.93 19.40
N GLU A 380 32.96 36.65 18.40
CA GLU A 380 32.54 36.35 17.02
C GLU A 380 31.98 34.91 16.86
N ALA A 381 32.37 33.98 17.76
CA ALA A 381 31.84 32.61 17.78
C ALA A 381 30.44 32.50 18.43
N ALA A 382 30.16 33.31 19.45
CA ALA A 382 28.84 33.32 20.11
C ALA A 382 27.74 33.87 19.18
N THR A 383 28.01 35.00 18.53
CA THR A 383 27.04 35.69 17.66
C THR A 383 26.74 34.96 16.34
N SER A 384 27.67 34.14 15.85
CA SER A 384 27.45 33.30 14.66
C SER A 384 26.62 32.05 14.95
N LEU A 385 26.74 31.46 16.15
CA LEU A 385 25.94 30.31 16.58
C LEU A 385 24.48 30.68 16.88
N GLU A 386 24.22 31.83 17.52
CA GLU A 386 22.84 32.28 17.75
C GLU A 386 22.09 32.58 16.45
N ARG A 387 22.77 33.18 15.47
CA ARG A 387 22.18 33.48 14.17
C ARG A 387 21.87 32.22 13.36
N GLN A 388 22.73 31.19 13.41
CA GLN A 388 22.43 29.88 12.83
C GLN A 388 21.29 29.15 13.56
N ARG A 389 21.20 29.25 14.90
CA ARG A 389 20.09 28.67 15.67
C ARG A 389 18.75 29.28 15.27
N ASP A 390 18.69 30.61 15.15
CA ASP A 390 17.43 31.31 14.87
C ASP A 390 16.99 31.15 13.40
N GLU A 391 17.93 31.06 12.45
CA GLU A 391 17.66 30.65 11.07
C GLU A 391 17.16 29.19 11.00
N TRP A 392 17.70 28.27 11.79
CA TRP A 392 17.27 26.86 11.80
C TRP A 392 15.92 26.66 12.51
N MET A 393 15.64 27.38 13.60
CA MET A 393 14.33 27.37 14.26
C MET A 393 13.25 28.01 13.39
N SER A 394 13.51 29.14 12.72
CA SER A 394 12.53 29.72 11.79
C SER A 394 12.26 28.82 10.58
N ALA A 395 13.27 28.12 10.06
CA ALA A 395 13.08 27.10 9.02
C ALA A 395 12.30 25.88 9.51
N LEU A 396 12.39 25.51 10.79
CA LEU A 396 11.58 24.45 11.40
C LEU A 396 10.14 24.91 11.65
N ASP A 397 9.92 26.12 12.17
CA ASP A 397 8.58 26.67 12.42
C ASP A 397 7.78 26.85 11.11
N VAL A 398 8.42 27.34 10.04
CA VAL A 398 7.78 27.41 8.71
C VAL A 398 7.36 26.01 8.23
N ARG A 399 8.23 25.01 8.41
CA ARG A 399 7.99 23.64 7.92
C ARG A 399 7.00 22.85 8.78
N ILE A 400 6.92 23.15 10.08
CA ILE A 400 5.87 22.69 10.99
C ILE A 400 4.54 23.36 10.63
N GLY A 401 4.54 24.66 10.33
CA GLY A 401 3.36 25.39 9.87
C GLY A 401 2.82 24.89 8.52
N GLU A 402 3.70 24.57 7.56
CA GLU A 402 3.35 23.93 6.29
C GLU A 402 2.77 22.52 6.50
N LEU A 403 3.37 21.71 7.39
CA LEU A 403 2.84 20.39 7.74
C LEU A 403 1.50 20.46 8.50
N GLU A 404 1.31 21.43 9.41
CA GLU A 404 0.01 21.68 10.03
C GLU A 404 -1.05 22.11 9.00
N HIS A 405 -0.68 22.95 8.02
CA HIS A 405 -1.61 23.35 6.96
C HIS A 405 -1.96 22.19 6.02
N ASP A 406 -1.00 21.35 5.66
CA ASP A 406 -1.26 20.16 4.83
C ASP A 406 -2.08 19.10 5.60
N VAL A 407 -1.84 18.93 6.91
CA VAL A 407 -2.66 18.05 7.76
C VAL A 407 -4.06 18.60 7.96
N ARG A 408 -4.24 19.90 8.22
CA ARG A 408 -5.58 20.52 8.32
C ARG A 408 -6.32 20.43 6.99
N ARG A 409 -5.66 20.72 5.88
CA ARG A 409 -6.23 20.57 4.53
C ARG A 409 -6.68 19.14 4.24
N ARG A 410 -5.85 18.14 4.56
CA ARG A 410 -6.23 16.71 4.40
C ARG A 410 -7.34 16.28 5.35
N LEU A 411 -7.42 16.86 6.55
CA LEU A 411 -8.54 16.63 7.48
C LEU A 411 -9.83 17.29 6.98
N ASP A 412 -9.75 18.49 6.41
CA ASP A 412 -10.88 19.19 5.81
C ASP A 412 -11.36 18.44 4.55
N GLU A 413 -10.45 18.00 3.68
CA GLU A 413 -10.74 17.16 2.50
C GLU A 413 -11.36 15.80 2.92
N LEU A 414 -10.79 15.11 3.93
CA LEU A 414 -11.38 13.89 4.49
C LEU A 414 -12.73 14.12 5.18
N SER A 415 -12.95 15.29 5.78
CA SER A 415 -14.24 15.64 6.38
C SER A 415 -15.30 15.91 5.32
N ALA A 416 -14.93 16.56 4.22
CA ALA A 416 -15.80 16.81 3.08
C ALA A 416 -16.15 15.52 2.34
N ASP A 417 -15.18 14.61 2.15
CA ASP A 417 -15.42 13.28 1.60
C ASP A 417 -16.30 12.43 2.54
N ALA A 418 -16.07 12.48 3.86
CA ALA A 418 -16.92 11.79 4.84
C ALA A 418 -18.35 12.35 4.87
N GLU A 419 -18.53 13.67 4.73
CA GLU A 419 -19.85 14.31 4.60
C GLU A 419 -20.53 13.97 3.26
N ALA A 420 -19.77 13.88 2.16
CA ALA A 420 -20.27 13.43 0.87
C ALA A 420 -20.71 11.95 0.90
N GLU A 421 -19.92 11.06 1.50
CA GLU A 421 -20.31 9.67 1.73
C GLU A 421 -21.55 9.58 2.63
N ARG A 422 -21.64 10.42 3.67
CA ARG A 422 -22.81 10.50 4.56
C ARG A 422 -24.06 10.95 3.82
N ALA A 423 -23.96 11.95 2.95
CA ALA A 423 -25.06 12.40 2.09
C ALA A 423 -25.49 11.33 1.08
N VAL A 424 -24.54 10.56 0.51
CA VAL A 424 -24.84 9.42 -0.38
C VAL A 424 -25.50 8.27 0.39
N LEU A 425 -25.11 8.02 1.64
CA LEU A 425 -25.73 7.03 2.51
C LEU A 425 -27.12 7.46 2.99
N GLU A 426 -27.34 8.74 3.30
CA GLU A 426 -28.66 9.28 3.61
C GLU A 426 -29.59 9.23 2.39
N ALA A 427 -29.12 9.58 1.19
CA ALA A 427 -29.88 9.43 -0.05
C ALA A 427 -30.24 7.95 -0.34
N ARG A 428 -29.33 7.02 -0.07
CA ARG A 428 -29.61 5.57 -0.16
C ARG A 428 -30.59 5.10 0.92
N LEU A 429 -30.52 5.62 2.14
CA LEU A 429 -31.49 5.34 3.21
C LEU A 429 -32.88 5.88 2.85
N GLN A 430 -32.97 7.08 2.28
CA GLN A 430 -34.23 7.65 1.80
C GLN A 430 -34.81 6.86 0.62
N GLU A 431 -34.00 6.40 -0.34
CA GLU A 431 -34.46 5.54 -1.43
C GLU A 431 -34.85 4.13 -0.92
N LEU A 432 -34.19 3.59 0.11
CA LEU A 432 -34.58 2.34 0.76
C LEU A 432 -35.88 2.48 1.57
N LEU A 433 -36.07 3.60 2.27
CA LEU A 433 -37.33 3.94 2.93
C LEU A 433 -38.45 4.11 1.89
N ARG A 434 -38.21 4.84 0.80
CA ARG A 434 -39.17 4.99 -0.30
C ARG A 434 -39.53 3.65 -0.95
N ARG A 435 -38.59 2.71 -1.04
CA ARG A 435 -38.85 1.33 -1.47
C ARG A 435 -39.63 0.52 -0.43
N ALA A 436 -39.34 0.68 0.86
CA ALA A 436 -40.12 0.08 1.94
C ALA A 436 -41.58 0.60 1.92
N ASP A 437 -41.80 1.91 1.79
CA ASP A 437 -43.13 2.50 1.67
C ASP A 437 -43.85 2.03 0.40
N SER A 438 -43.14 1.96 -0.75
CA SER A 438 -43.74 1.45 -1.99
C SER A 438 -44.10 -0.05 -1.93
N THR A 439 -43.42 -0.84 -1.09
CA THR A 439 -43.73 -2.26 -0.89
C THR A 439 -44.76 -2.49 0.21
N ALA A 440 -44.87 -1.58 1.19
CA ALA A 440 -45.96 -1.51 2.15
C ALA A 440 -47.29 -1.10 1.48
N ALA A 441 -47.26 -0.12 0.56
CA ALA A 441 -48.42 0.32 -0.20
C ALA A 441 -49.00 -0.74 -1.16
N VAL A 442 -48.21 -1.79 -1.50
CA VAL A 442 -48.65 -2.95 -2.30
C VAL A 442 -49.17 -4.10 -1.40
N ARG A 443 -49.18 -3.92 -0.07
CA ARG A 443 -49.74 -4.86 0.92
C ARG A 443 -50.70 -4.18 1.90
N ALA A 444 -51.72 -3.52 1.35
CA ALA A 444 -53.00 -3.31 2.02
C ALA A 444 -54.11 -3.94 1.17
N PRO A 445 -55.07 -4.69 1.75
CA PRO A 445 -56.18 -5.31 1.03
C PRO A 445 -57.28 -4.30 0.63
#